data_AF-A0A1X4XZT9-F1
#
_entry.id   AF-A0A1X4XZT9-F1
#
_cell.length_a   1.000
_cell.length_b   1.000
_cell.length_c   1.000
_cell.angle_alpha   90.00
_cell.angle_beta   90.00
_cell.angle_gamma   90.00
#
_symmetry.space_group_name_H-M   'P 1'
#
loop_
_entity.id
_entity.type
_entity.pdbx_description
1 polymer ?
#
loop_
_entity_poly.entity_id
_entity_poly.type
_entity_poly.pdbx_seq_one_letter_code
_entity_poly.pdbx_strand_id
1 'polypeptide(L)'
;MTDEGYRLIEASFILYYTKITQEQLQKEKDEIYKIDSHDDSFNFLMAQNNIDSSFDNLNKAFVVMMKEIDAKLNYLIALLRDGKEKERFLNYNKAYSCTVSASEINFINDNFLQKGDLLSISFFLPISSHNEIKATAQIVDIFQKDKNVCAKAKFLDINKKSQELIIYYGLVLDRERLRSRQLEI
;
A
#
# COMPACT_ATOMS: atom_id res chain seq x y z
N MET A 1 12.73 -0.58 -27.15
CA MET A 1 13.20 -0.18 -25.81
C MET A 1 12.14 -0.68 -24.84
N THR A 2 12.39 -1.84 -24.25
CA THR A 2 11.47 -2.52 -23.35
C THR A 2 11.46 -1.79 -22.01
N ASP A 3 10.31 -1.23 -21.67
CA ASP A 3 10.04 -0.60 -20.38
C ASP A 3 10.12 -1.69 -19.31
N GLU A 4 11.27 -1.83 -18.65
CA GLU A 4 11.48 -2.67 -17.47
C GLU A 4 10.75 -2.05 -16.26
N GLY A 5 9.45 -1.83 -16.41
CA GLY A 5 8.59 -1.27 -15.39
C GLY A 5 8.17 -2.33 -14.38
N TYR A 6 8.10 -1.94 -13.11
CA TYR A 6 7.49 -2.78 -12.08
C TYR A 6 6.06 -3.16 -12.49
N ARG A 7 5.71 -4.45 -12.35
CA ARG A 7 4.39 -4.97 -12.71
C ARG A 7 3.30 -4.29 -11.88
N LEU A 8 2.25 -3.81 -12.56
CA LEU A 8 1.04 -3.29 -11.92
C LEU A 8 0.23 -4.42 -11.30
N ILE A 9 -0.17 -4.23 -10.04
CA ILE A 9 -0.95 -5.18 -9.26
C ILE A 9 -2.33 -4.57 -9.01
N GLU A 10 -3.36 -5.23 -9.52
CA GLU A 10 -4.76 -4.90 -9.20
C GLU A 10 -5.05 -5.23 -7.73
N ALA A 11 -5.48 -4.24 -6.97
CA ALA A 11 -5.76 -4.37 -5.54
C ALA A 11 -6.93 -3.48 -5.10
N SER A 12 -7.72 -4.02 -4.17
CA SER A 12 -8.83 -3.27 -3.56
C SER A 12 -8.37 -2.66 -2.25
N PHE A 13 -8.02 -1.38 -2.27
CA PHE A 13 -7.76 -0.55 -1.10
C PHE A 13 -8.23 0.89 -1.35
N ILE A 14 -8.35 1.67 -0.28
CA ILE A 14 -8.71 3.08 -0.36
C ILE A 14 -7.44 3.90 -0.57
N LEU A 15 -7.42 4.69 -1.64
CA LEU A 15 -6.40 5.69 -1.90
C LEU A 15 -6.91 7.05 -1.46
N TYR A 16 -6.19 7.70 -0.55
CA TYR A 16 -6.38 9.10 -0.19
C TYR A 16 -5.42 9.96 -1.01
N TYR A 17 -5.93 10.97 -1.71
CA TYR A 17 -5.07 11.89 -2.47
C TYR A 17 -5.55 13.34 -2.40
N THR A 18 -4.60 14.27 -2.52
CA THR A 18 -4.91 15.69 -2.70
C THR A 18 -3.94 16.33 -3.68
N LYS A 19 -4.40 17.34 -4.41
CA LYS A 19 -3.58 18.10 -5.35
C LYS A 19 -2.71 19.07 -4.56
N ILE A 20 -1.42 19.09 -4.84
CA ILE A 20 -0.43 19.91 -4.14
C ILE A 20 0.31 20.83 -5.10
N THR A 21 0.88 21.91 -4.55
CA THR A 21 1.77 22.82 -5.29
C THR A 21 3.23 22.37 -5.21
N GLN A 22 4.09 22.97 -6.03
CA GLN A 22 5.54 22.69 -6.02
C GLN A 22 6.19 22.99 -4.66
N GLU A 23 5.70 24.03 -3.95
CA GLU A 23 6.20 24.39 -2.62
C GLU A 23 5.80 23.34 -1.56
N GLN A 24 4.58 22.81 -1.65
CA GLN A 24 4.09 21.76 -0.77
C GLN A 24 4.80 20.42 -1.03
N LEU A 25 5.20 20.14 -2.28
CA LEU A 25 5.91 18.92 -2.67
C LEU A 25 7.15 18.68 -1.80
N GLN A 26 7.95 19.72 -1.55
CA GLN A 26 9.16 19.59 -0.74
C GLN A 26 8.83 19.25 0.71
N LYS A 27 7.79 19.86 1.27
CA LYS A 27 7.34 19.59 2.64
C LYS A 27 6.86 18.15 2.80
N GLU A 28 6.05 17.66 1.85
CA GLU A 28 5.54 16.29 1.85
C GLU A 28 6.68 15.27 1.69
N LYS A 29 7.67 15.58 0.85
CA LYS A 29 8.89 14.77 0.72
C LYS A 29 9.61 14.62 2.06
N ASP A 30 9.81 15.71 2.79
CA ASP A 30 10.48 15.66 4.09
C ASP A 30 9.69 14.80 5.10
N GLU A 31 8.35 14.81 5.05
CA GLU A 31 7.51 13.93 5.88
C GLU A 31 7.61 12.45 5.49
N ILE A 32 7.74 12.12 4.20
CA ILE A 32 7.86 10.73 3.70
C ILE A 32 9.15 10.06 4.20
N TYR A 33 10.24 10.83 4.27
CA TYR A 33 11.55 10.36 4.71
C TYR A 33 11.85 10.64 6.17
N LYS A 34 10.91 11.25 6.90
CA LYS A 34 11.03 11.40 8.34
C LYS A 34 11.07 10.01 8.96
N ILE A 35 12.20 9.69 9.60
CA ILE A 35 12.44 8.39 10.21
C ILE A 35 11.51 8.27 11.43
N ASP A 36 10.37 7.60 11.25
CA ASP A 36 9.60 7.09 12.39
C ASP A 36 10.33 5.84 12.90
N SER A 37 10.87 5.95 14.11
CA SER A 37 11.76 4.99 14.77
C SER A 37 11.12 3.66 15.19
N HIS A 38 10.01 3.25 14.58
CA HIS A 38 9.30 2.02 14.89
C HIS A 38 9.59 0.98 13.81
N ASP A 39 10.76 0.35 13.91
CA ASP A 39 11.35 -0.54 12.90
C ASP A 39 10.96 -2.04 13.06
N ASP A 40 9.88 -2.34 13.77
CA ASP A 40 9.74 -3.66 14.41
C ASP A 40 8.71 -4.61 13.79
N SER A 41 7.66 -4.12 13.12
CA SER A 41 6.55 -4.99 12.67
C SER A 41 6.83 -5.75 11.37
N PHE A 42 7.55 -5.15 10.42
CA PHE A 42 7.86 -5.82 9.14
C PHE A 42 8.97 -6.88 9.28
N ASN A 43 9.94 -6.63 10.17
CA ASN A 43 10.98 -7.61 10.50
C ASN A 43 10.38 -8.86 11.16
N PHE A 44 9.29 -8.72 11.92
CA PHE A 44 8.58 -9.85 12.51
C PHE A 44 7.91 -10.77 11.48
N LEU A 45 7.24 -10.20 10.46
CA LEU A 45 6.59 -10.97 9.39
C LEU A 45 7.61 -11.72 8.51
N MET A 46 8.77 -11.11 8.25
CA MET A 46 9.87 -11.77 7.55
C MET A 46 10.53 -12.87 8.39
N ALA A 47 10.65 -12.68 9.70
CA ALA A 47 11.17 -13.70 10.60
C ALA A 47 10.23 -14.93 10.67
N GLN A 48 8.92 -14.74 10.52
CA GLN A 48 7.94 -15.82 10.59
C GLN A 48 8.05 -16.82 9.42
N ASN A 49 8.43 -16.38 8.22
CA ASN A 49 8.63 -17.27 7.05
C ASN A 49 9.88 -18.17 7.17
N ASN A 50 10.78 -17.91 8.14
CA ASN A 50 12.00 -18.69 8.37
C ASN A 50 11.86 -19.74 9.51
N ILE A 51 10.67 -19.88 10.12
CA ILE A 51 10.45 -20.79 11.27
C ILE A 51 10.03 -22.21 10.81
N ASP A 52 9.92 -22.45 9.51
CA ASP A 52 9.58 -23.77 8.95
C ASP A 52 10.82 -24.65 8.74
N SER A 53 11.39 -25.20 9.83
CA SER A 53 12.00 -26.54 9.81
C SER A 53 12.52 -26.95 11.20
N SER A 54 11.62 -27.41 12.07
CA SER A 54 11.83 -28.34 13.22
C SER A 54 10.98 -27.95 14.44
N PHE A 55 10.41 -28.95 15.14
CA PHE A 55 9.71 -28.88 16.45
C PHE A 55 8.17 -28.63 16.42
N ASP A 56 7.40 -29.67 16.79
CA ASP A 56 6.07 -29.99 16.20
C ASP A 56 4.82 -29.75 17.11
N ASN A 57 4.93 -29.34 18.39
CA ASN A 57 3.73 -29.13 19.23
C ASN A 57 3.72 -27.85 20.11
N LEU A 58 4.84 -27.45 20.72
CA LEU A 58 4.94 -26.15 21.43
C LEU A 58 4.70 -24.95 20.49
N ASN A 59 5.09 -25.11 19.23
CA ASN A 59 4.86 -24.11 18.18
C ASN A 59 3.40 -23.92 17.83
N LYS A 60 2.52 -24.93 17.92
CA LYS A 60 1.10 -24.72 17.58
C LYS A 60 0.42 -23.78 18.57
N ALA A 61 0.65 -23.98 19.86
CA ALA A 61 0.13 -23.09 20.90
C ALA A 61 0.74 -21.69 20.81
N PHE A 62 2.05 -21.60 20.54
CA PHE A 62 2.74 -20.33 20.35
C PHE A 62 2.25 -19.58 19.09
N VAL A 63 2.08 -20.28 17.97
CA VAL A 63 1.54 -19.72 16.71
C VAL A 63 0.09 -19.27 16.89
N VAL A 64 -0.73 -20.02 17.63
CA VAL A 64 -2.11 -19.60 17.97
C VAL A 64 -2.08 -18.35 18.85
N MET A 65 -1.23 -18.29 19.87
CA MET A 65 -1.05 -17.08 20.69
C MET A 65 -0.54 -15.90 19.86
N MET A 66 0.43 -16.09 18.98
CA MET A 66 0.93 -15.02 18.11
C MET A 66 -0.13 -14.54 17.12
N LYS A 67 -0.96 -15.44 16.57
CA LYS A 67 -2.13 -15.07 15.77
C LYS A 67 -3.17 -14.29 16.58
N GLU A 68 -3.39 -14.66 17.83
CA GLU A 68 -4.34 -13.97 18.71
C GLU A 68 -3.81 -12.59 19.13
N ILE A 69 -2.50 -12.47 19.38
CA ILE A 69 -1.81 -11.20 19.62
C ILE A 69 -1.91 -10.32 18.37
N ASP A 70 -1.61 -10.86 17.19
CA ASP A 70 -1.72 -10.13 15.92
C ASP A 70 -3.17 -9.66 15.66
N ALA A 71 -4.17 -10.50 15.91
CA ALA A 71 -5.58 -10.12 15.81
C ALA A 71 -5.98 -9.01 16.80
N LYS A 72 -5.52 -9.08 18.05
CA LYS A 72 -5.77 -8.05 19.07
C LYS A 72 -5.06 -6.73 18.75
N LEU A 73 -3.84 -6.79 18.24
CA LEU A 73 -3.09 -5.62 17.78
C LEU A 73 -3.78 -5.00 16.56
N ASN A 74 -4.18 -5.79 15.57
CA ASN A 74 -4.93 -5.31 14.41
C ASN A 74 -6.27 -4.68 14.82
N TYR A 75 -6.97 -5.24 15.81
CA TYR A 75 -8.20 -4.65 16.36
C TYR A 75 -7.94 -3.31 17.08
N LEU A 76 -6.89 -3.22 17.90
CA LEU A 76 -6.49 -1.96 18.55
C LEU A 76 -6.10 -0.90 17.52
N ILE A 77 -5.38 -1.28 16.47
CA ILE A 77 -4.98 -0.41 15.38
C ILE A 77 -6.22 0.09 14.62
N ALA A 78 -7.19 -0.78 14.34
CA ALA A 78 -8.45 -0.41 13.71
C ALA A 78 -9.24 0.60 14.57
N LEU A 79 -9.37 0.36 15.88
CA LEU A 79 -10.03 1.27 16.82
C LEU A 79 -9.35 2.64 16.90
N LEU A 80 -8.01 2.67 16.95
CA LEU A 80 -7.24 3.91 17.00
C LEU A 80 -7.32 4.69 15.68
N ARG A 81 -7.53 4.02 14.56
CA ARG A 81 -7.65 4.61 13.22
C ARG A 81 -9.04 5.16 12.93
N ASP A 82 -10.11 4.45 13.26
CA ASP A 82 -11.47 4.89 12.93
C ASP A 82 -11.81 6.26 13.54
N GLY A 83 -11.19 6.61 14.68
CA GLY A 83 -11.29 7.94 15.29
C GLY A 83 -10.39 9.01 14.66
N LYS A 84 -9.14 8.67 14.28
CA LYS A 84 -8.11 9.63 13.83
C LYS A 84 -7.98 9.78 12.31
N GLU A 85 -8.21 8.73 11.53
CA GLU A 85 -8.25 8.79 10.06
C GLU A 85 -9.33 9.76 9.57
N LYS A 86 -10.46 9.79 10.29
CA LYS A 86 -11.57 10.70 9.99
C LYS A 86 -11.20 12.17 10.11
N GLU A 87 -10.20 12.57 10.89
CA GLU A 87 -9.78 13.97 11.01
C GLU A 87 -8.63 14.31 10.04
N ARG A 88 -7.66 13.41 9.89
CA ARG A 88 -6.46 13.67 9.06
C ARG A 88 -6.75 13.69 7.56
N PHE A 89 -7.66 12.85 7.08
CA PHE A 89 -8.00 12.74 5.66
C PHE A 89 -9.26 13.52 5.27
N LEU A 90 -9.77 14.42 6.12
CA LEU A 90 -10.98 15.21 5.84
C LEU A 90 -10.93 15.95 4.50
N ASN A 91 -9.73 16.44 4.14
CA ASN A 91 -9.51 17.25 2.94
C ASN A 91 -8.93 16.43 1.78
N TYR A 92 -8.86 15.10 1.90
CA TYR A 92 -8.35 14.22 0.86
C TYR A 92 -9.52 13.64 0.05
N ASN A 93 -9.32 13.62 -1.26
CA ASN A 93 -10.15 12.85 -2.16
C ASN A 93 -9.91 11.36 -1.94
N LYS A 94 -10.92 10.54 -2.23
CA LYS A 94 -10.85 9.09 -2.09
C LYS A 94 -11.06 8.44 -3.44
N ALA A 95 -10.20 7.49 -3.78
CA ALA A 95 -10.42 6.56 -4.88
C ALA A 95 -10.44 5.13 -4.34
N TYR A 96 -11.28 4.30 -4.96
CA TYR A 96 -11.43 2.89 -4.64
C TYR A 96 -10.92 2.06 -5.80
N SER A 97 -10.43 0.85 -5.50
CA SER A 97 -9.93 -0.11 -6.49
C SER A 97 -8.80 0.46 -7.34
N CYS A 98 -7.57 0.33 -6.84
CA CYS A 98 -6.38 0.87 -7.46
C CYS A 98 -5.53 -0.24 -8.09
N THR A 99 -4.75 0.11 -9.12
CA THR A 99 -3.63 -0.74 -9.54
C THR A 99 -2.35 -0.08 -9.10
N VAL A 100 -1.47 -0.79 -8.39
CA VAL A 100 -0.22 -0.22 -7.86
C VAL A 100 0.97 -1.08 -8.21
N SER A 101 2.11 -0.45 -8.46
CA SER A 101 3.43 -1.06 -8.54
C SER A 101 4.42 -0.26 -7.68
N ALA A 102 5.67 -0.69 -7.60
CA ALA A 102 6.67 0.05 -6.82
C ALA A 102 6.99 1.46 -7.37
N SER A 103 6.56 1.77 -8.61
CA SER A 103 6.86 3.04 -9.29
C SER A 103 5.63 3.87 -9.65
N GLU A 104 4.44 3.29 -9.69
CA GLU A 104 3.24 3.98 -10.15
C GLU A 104 1.96 3.44 -9.51
N ILE A 105 0.92 4.27 -9.54
CA ILE A 105 -0.44 3.92 -9.13
C ILE A 105 -1.44 4.43 -10.16
N ASN A 106 -2.43 3.61 -10.50
CA ASN A 106 -3.58 4.02 -11.28
C ASN A 106 -4.84 3.88 -10.45
N PHE A 107 -5.74 4.85 -10.60
CA PHE A 107 -6.99 4.94 -9.87
C PHE A 107 -8.03 5.67 -10.70
N ILE A 108 -9.30 5.51 -10.34
CA ILE A 108 -10.42 6.20 -11.00
C ILE A 108 -10.32 7.70 -10.70
N ASN A 109 -10.39 8.51 -11.75
CA ASN A 109 -10.27 9.96 -11.69
C ASN A 109 -11.65 10.64 -11.74
N ASP A 110 -12.26 10.79 -10.57
CA ASP A 110 -13.56 11.47 -10.44
C ASP A 110 -13.44 12.98 -10.18
N ASN A 111 -12.21 13.51 -10.02
CA ASN A 111 -11.96 14.86 -9.51
C ASN A 111 -11.20 15.78 -10.50
N PHE A 112 -11.42 15.61 -11.81
CA PHE A 112 -10.85 16.47 -12.87
C PHE A 112 -9.32 16.67 -12.78
N LEU A 113 -8.57 15.65 -12.37
CA LEU A 113 -7.11 15.71 -12.44
C LEU A 113 -6.65 15.85 -13.89
N GLN A 114 -5.51 16.52 -14.10
CA GLN A 114 -4.89 16.70 -15.41
C GLN A 114 -3.46 16.19 -15.44
N LYS A 115 -2.97 15.84 -16.63
CA LYS A 115 -1.56 15.48 -16.83
C LYS A 115 -0.65 16.62 -16.37
N GLY A 116 0.35 16.29 -15.57
CA GLY A 116 1.28 17.23 -14.94
C GLY A 116 0.93 17.58 -13.49
N ASP A 117 -0.30 17.31 -13.04
CA ASP A 117 -0.72 17.60 -11.67
C ASP A 117 0.10 16.79 -10.65
N LEU A 118 0.45 17.46 -9.56
CA LEU A 118 1.19 16.89 -8.44
C LEU A 118 0.23 16.50 -7.33
N LEU A 119 0.46 15.34 -6.74
CA LEU A 119 -0.37 14.76 -5.69
C LEU A 119 0.46 14.42 -4.47
N SER A 120 -0.10 14.67 -3.29
CA SER A 120 0.24 13.92 -2.07
C SER A 120 -0.75 12.77 -1.96
N ILE A 121 -0.22 11.55 -1.82
CA ILE A 121 -1.01 10.33 -1.74
C ILE A 121 -0.68 9.54 -0.48
N SER A 122 -1.71 8.94 0.10
CA SER A 122 -1.61 8.07 1.27
C SER A 122 -2.55 6.89 1.11
N PHE A 123 -2.08 5.69 1.41
CA PHE A 123 -2.89 4.48 1.35
C PHE A 123 -2.34 3.38 2.26
N PHE A 124 -3.14 2.33 2.45
CA PHE A 124 -2.80 1.16 3.24
C PHE A 124 -3.03 -0.10 2.41
N LEU A 125 -2.03 -0.98 2.37
CA LEU A 125 -2.18 -2.27 1.69
C LEU A 125 -2.95 -3.25 2.57
N PRO A 126 -3.81 -4.12 2.00
CA PRO A 126 -4.57 -5.10 2.78
C PRO A 126 -3.71 -6.01 3.68
N ILE A 127 -2.53 -6.44 3.20
CA ILE A 127 -1.60 -7.28 3.97
C ILE A 127 -0.93 -6.56 5.15
N SER A 128 -1.03 -5.23 5.18
CA SER A 128 -0.32 -4.39 6.12
C SER A 128 -1.14 -3.14 6.37
N SER A 129 -2.38 -3.35 6.81
CA SER A 129 -3.35 -2.27 7.08
C SER A 129 -2.82 -1.25 8.09
N HIS A 130 -1.85 -1.62 8.93
CA HIS A 130 -1.25 -0.76 9.94
C HIS A 130 -0.13 0.18 9.43
N ASN A 131 0.48 -0.10 8.27
CA ASN A 131 1.57 0.73 7.74
C ASN A 131 1.05 1.70 6.67
N GLU A 132 1.10 2.99 6.98
CA GLU A 132 0.78 4.04 6.02
C GLU A 132 1.85 4.13 4.95
N ILE A 133 1.46 3.96 3.70
CA ILE A 133 2.32 4.28 2.56
C ILE A 133 2.01 5.72 2.18
N LYS A 134 3.00 6.59 2.35
CA LYS A 134 2.96 7.98 1.89
C LYS A 134 3.86 8.13 0.67
N ALA A 135 3.38 8.85 -0.32
CA ALA A 135 4.17 9.18 -1.50
C ALA A 135 3.74 10.53 -2.08
N THR A 136 4.65 11.16 -2.80
CA THR A 136 4.31 12.21 -3.75
C THR A 136 4.26 11.60 -5.14
N ALA A 137 3.34 12.07 -5.99
CA ALA A 137 3.17 11.53 -7.33
C ALA A 137 2.85 12.63 -8.34
N GLN A 138 3.15 12.37 -9.61
CA GLN A 138 2.74 13.22 -10.72
C GLN A 138 1.82 12.43 -11.66
N ILE A 139 0.71 13.05 -12.07
CA ILE A 139 -0.14 12.49 -13.12
C ILE A 139 0.62 12.53 -14.44
N VAL A 140 0.97 11.36 -14.97
CA VAL A 140 1.68 11.23 -16.25
C VAL A 140 0.73 10.97 -17.41
N ASP A 141 -0.45 10.41 -17.12
CA ASP A 141 -1.45 10.13 -18.15
C ASP A 141 -2.87 10.05 -17.59
N ILE A 142 -3.85 10.26 -18.46
CA ILE A 142 -5.28 10.07 -18.19
C ILE A 142 -5.85 9.26 -19.33
N PHE A 143 -6.43 8.12 -18.99
CA PHE A 143 -6.89 7.15 -19.98
C PHE A 143 -8.25 6.60 -19.57
N GLN A 144 -9.00 6.08 -20.53
CA GLN A 144 -10.29 5.46 -20.27
C GLN A 144 -10.09 3.94 -20.15
N LYS A 145 -10.52 3.35 -19.04
CA LYS A 145 -10.55 1.89 -18.86
C LYS A 145 -12.01 1.49 -18.61
N ASP A 146 -12.51 0.62 -19.48
CA ASP A 146 -13.92 0.23 -19.52
C ASP A 146 -14.86 1.43 -19.68
N LYS A 147 -15.53 1.86 -18.61
CA LYS A 147 -16.44 3.02 -18.58
C LYS A 147 -15.93 4.17 -17.71
N ASN A 148 -14.79 3.99 -17.03
CA ASN A 148 -14.28 4.95 -16.06
C ASN A 148 -13.08 5.70 -16.65
N VAL A 149 -12.97 6.98 -16.32
CA VAL A 149 -11.76 7.77 -16.57
C VAL A 149 -10.78 7.45 -15.45
N CYS A 150 -9.58 6.99 -15.80
CA CYS A 150 -8.53 6.63 -14.87
C CYS A 150 -7.34 7.58 -15.00
N ALA A 151 -6.71 7.90 -13.87
CA ALA A 151 -5.45 8.63 -13.84
C ALA A 151 -4.30 7.65 -13.60
N LYS A 152 -3.21 7.83 -14.35
CA LYS A 152 -1.91 7.18 -14.10
C LYS A 152 -1.00 8.17 -13.40
N ALA A 153 -0.59 7.84 -12.18
CA ALA A 153 0.30 8.66 -11.37
C ALA A 153 1.64 7.93 -11.15
N LYS A 154 2.75 8.56 -11.52
CA LYS A 154 4.10 8.05 -11.25
C LYS A 154 4.60 8.61 -9.93
N PHE A 155 5.15 7.76 -9.07
CA PHE A 155 5.73 8.20 -7.80
C PHE A 155 6.98 9.07 -8.07
N LEU A 156 7.03 10.22 -7.41
CA LEU A 156 8.19 11.10 -7.39
C LEU A 156 9.05 10.79 -6.17
N ASP A 157 8.42 10.73 -4.99
CA ASP A 157 9.05 10.35 -3.74
C ASP A 157 8.21 9.30 -3.02
N ILE A 158 8.84 8.20 -2.64
CA ILE A 158 8.27 7.13 -1.81
C ILE A 158 9.44 6.48 -1.09
N ASN A 159 9.30 6.20 0.21
CA ASN A 159 10.40 5.60 0.96
C ASN A 159 10.63 4.13 0.55
N LYS A 160 11.87 3.66 0.70
CA LYS A 160 12.27 2.31 0.28
C LYS A 160 11.46 1.22 0.97
N LYS A 161 11.14 1.38 2.26
CA LYS A 161 10.33 0.41 3.02
C LYS A 161 8.94 0.23 2.40
N SER A 162 8.31 1.33 1.98
CA SER A 162 7.01 1.30 1.30
C SER A 162 7.09 0.67 -0.07
N GLN A 163 8.15 0.94 -0.84
CA GLN A 163 8.38 0.28 -2.14
C GLN A 163 8.51 -1.23 -1.98
N GLU A 164 9.33 -1.71 -1.04
CA GLU A 164 9.49 -3.13 -0.74
C GLU A 164 8.17 -3.77 -0.29
N LEU A 165 7.37 -3.06 0.51
CA LEU A 165 6.06 -3.54 0.95
C LEU A 165 5.09 -3.72 -0.24
N ILE A 166 5.10 -2.81 -1.22
CA ILE A 166 4.30 -2.93 -2.45
C ILE A 166 4.77 -4.14 -3.29
N ILE A 167 6.09 -4.32 -3.44
CA ILE A 167 6.66 -5.46 -4.17
C ILE A 167 6.25 -6.77 -3.50
N TYR A 168 6.44 -6.86 -2.18
CA TYR A 168 6.09 -8.03 -1.40
C TYR A 168 4.60 -8.36 -1.53
N TYR A 169 3.73 -7.35 -1.47
CA TYR A 169 2.29 -7.55 -1.66
C TYR A 169 1.95 -8.13 -3.04
N GLY A 170 2.64 -7.68 -4.09
CA GLY A 170 2.51 -8.26 -5.43
C GLY A 170 2.84 -9.74 -5.48
N LEU A 171 3.94 -10.13 -4.84
CA LEU A 171 4.37 -11.54 -4.75
C LEU A 171 3.35 -12.40 -3.98
N VAL A 172 2.79 -11.88 -2.89
CA VAL A 172 1.75 -12.58 -2.12
C VAL A 172 0.52 -12.83 -2.99
N LEU A 173 0.02 -11.81 -3.69
CA LEU A 173 -1.14 -11.95 -4.57
C LEU A 173 -0.89 -12.90 -5.74
N ASP A 174 0.29 -12.89 -6.34
CA ASP A 174 0.66 -13.84 -7.40
C ASP A 174 0.68 -15.27 -6.86
N ARG A 175 1.22 -15.50 -5.66
CA ARG A 175 1.22 -16.81 -5.00
C ARG A 175 -0.20 -17.30 -4.70
N GLU A 176 -1.08 -16.41 -4.24
CA GLU A 176 -2.49 -16.75 -4.01
C GLU A 176 -3.20 -17.15 -5.30
N ARG A 177 -3.04 -16.36 -6.38
CA ARG A 177 -3.62 -16.67 -7.70
C ARG A 177 -3.17 -18.02 -8.25
N LEU A 178 -1.88 -18.35 -8.09
CA LEU A 178 -1.34 -19.64 -8.50
C LEU A 178 -1.95 -20.80 -7.70
N ARG A 179 -2.12 -20.63 -6.38
CA ARG A 179 -2.79 -21.63 -5.54
C ARG A 179 -4.27 -21.81 -5.91
N SER A 180 -4.99 -20.73 -6.15
CA SER A 180 -6.40 -20.79 -6.55
C SER A 180 -6.60 -21.54 -7.86
N ARG A 181 -5.73 -21.31 -8.86
CA ARG A 181 -5.77 -22.03 -10.15
C ARG A 181 -5.44 -23.52 -10.03
N GLN A 182 -4.65 -23.93 -9.04
CA GLN A 182 -4.38 -25.34 -8.78
C GLN A 182 -5.56 -26.07 -8.14
N LEU A 183 -6.51 -25.35 -7.53
CA LEU A 183 -7.71 -25.93 -6.90
C LEU A 183 -8.90 -26.07 -7.87
N GLU A 184 -8.78 -25.55 -9.10
CA GLU A 184 -9.77 -25.66 -10.17
C GLU A 184 -9.50 -26.82 -11.15
N ILE A 185 -8.47 -27.65 -10.86
CA ILE A 185 -8.10 -28.87 -11.60
C ILE A 185 -8.39 -30.08 -10.72
#